data_AF-A0A5Q4EF83-F1
#
_entry.id   AF-A0A5Q4EF83-F1
#
_cell.length_a   1.000
_cell.length_b   1.000
_cell.length_c   1.000
_cell.angle_alpha   90.00
_cell.angle_beta   90.00
_cell.angle_gamma   90.00
#
_symmetry.space_group_name_H-M   'P 1'
#
loop_
_entity.id
_entity.type
_entity.pdbx_description
1 polymer ?
#
loop_
_entity_poly.entity_id
_entity_poly.type
_entity_poly.pdbx_seq_one_letter_code
_entity_poly.pdbx_strand_id
1 'polypeptide(L)' 'MNWRRMLFGGLTMTVVGLGLGLVLGKIVKSPYTSSVYQHVERIYIGVGGAGGFIFGWSGEGLRQLKARRDREES' A
#
# COMPACT_ATOMS: atom_id res chain seq x y z
N MET A 1 -5.51 18.12 -12.10
CA MET A 1 -5.37 16.95 -11.20
C MET A 1 -5.26 15.73 -12.08
N ASN A 2 -4.09 15.09 -12.14
CA ASN A 2 -3.85 14.00 -13.09
C ASN A 2 -4.18 12.65 -12.44
N TRP A 3 -5.46 12.27 -12.53
CA TRP A 3 -6.02 11.04 -11.96
C TRP A 3 -5.25 9.78 -12.37
N ARG A 4 -4.76 9.74 -13.62
CA ARG A 4 -3.95 8.62 -14.13
C ARG A 4 -2.65 8.41 -13.34
N ARG A 5 -1.98 9.48 -12.88
CA ARG A 5 -0.75 9.37 -12.09
C ARG A 5 -1.04 8.91 -10.66
N MET A 6 -2.14 9.41 -10.08
CA MET A 6 -2.62 8.97 -8.76
C MET A 6 -2.92 7.47 -8.73
N LEU A 7 -3.63 6.97 -9.74
CA LEU A 7 -3.89 5.55 -9.89
C LEU A 7 -2.60 4.75 -10.07
N PHE A 8 -1.67 5.23 -10.89
CA PHE A 8 -0.39 4.53 -11.11
C PHE A 8 0.45 4.43 -9.84
N GLY A 9 0.57 5.53 -9.08
CA GLY A 9 1.32 5.56 -7.81
C GLY A 9 0.66 4.74 -6.70
N GLY A 10 -0.68 4.74 -6.64
CA GLY A 10 -1.42 3.85 -5.76
C GLY A 10 -1.19 2.38 -6.11
N LEU A 11 -1.29 2.03 -7.39
CA LEU A 11 -1.21 0.66 -7.88
C LEU A 11 0.21 0.07 -7.73
N THR A 12 1.26 0.86 -7.98
CA THR A 12 2.64 0.43 -7.71
C THR A 12 2.87 0.17 -6.23
N MET A 13 2.39 1.03 -5.33
CA MET A 13 2.51 0.79 -3.89
C MET A 13 1.63 -0.35 -3.39
N THR A 14 0.51 -0.66 -4.05
CA THR A 14 -0.24 -1.89 -3.78
C THR A 14 0.57 -3.13 -4.09
N VAL A 15 1.27 -3.17 -5.24
CA VAL A 15 2.13 -4.33 -5.57
C VAL A 15 3.24 -4.49 -4.54
N VAL A 16 3.87 -3.39 -4.12
CA VAL A 16 4.90 -3.40 -3.06
C VAL A 16 4.31 -3.87 -1.72
N GLY A 17 3.12 -3.37 -1.35
CA GLY A 17 2.43 -3.73 -0.11
C GLY A 17 1.97 -5.19 -0.08
N LEU A 18 1.48 -5.72 -1.20
CA LEU A 18 1.16 -7.15 -1.35
C LEU A 18 2.42 -8.01 -1.23
N GLY A 19 3.53 -7.59 -1.85
CA GLY A 19 4.82 -8.28 -1.73
C GLY A 19 5.32 -8.33 -0.28
N LEU A 20 5.24 -7.20 0.43
CA LEU A 20 5.56 -7.14 1.86
C LEU A 20 4.64 -8.04 2.70
N GLY A 21 3.33 -8.05 2.43
CA GLY A 21 2.36 -8.90 3.10
C GLY A 21 2.64 -10.40 2.92
N LEU A 22 3.05 -10.81 1.71
CA LEU A 22 3.47 -12.20 1.42
C LEU A 22 4.77 -12.57 2.16
N VAL A 23 5.76 -11.69 2.16
CA VAL A 23 7.04 -11.92 2.86
C VAL A 23 6.81 -12.03 4.36
N LEU A 24 6.02 -11.11 4.94
CA LEU A 24 5.64 -11.16 6.36
C LEU A 24 4.85 -12.42 6.69
N GLY A 25 3.90 -12.84 5.84
CA GLY A 25 3.15 -14.08 6.02
C GLY A 25 4.04 -15.33 6.02
N LYS A 26 5.11 -15.35 5.21
CA LYS A 26 6.08 -16.46 5.20
C LYS A 26 7.09 -16.44 6.35
N ILE A 27 7.52 -15.25 6.79
CA ILE A 27 8.46 -15.12 7.91
C ILE A 27 7.74 -15.38 9.24
N VAL A 28 6.53 -14.86 9.40
CA VAL A 28 5.66 -15.08 10.56
C VAL A 28 4.85 -16.37 10.35
N LYS A 29 5.50 -17.43 9.85
CA LYS A 29 4.87 -18.75 9.80
C LYS A 29 4.68 -19.21 11.24
N SER A 30 3.48 -18.98 11.76
CA SER A 30 3.14 -19.25 13.14
C SER A 30 3.44 -20.72 13.45
N PRO A 31 4.18 -21.04 14.53
CA PRO A 31 4.39 -22.41 14.98
C PRO A 31 3.09 -23.08 15.47
N TYR A 32 1.98 -22.34 15.47
CA TYR A 32 0.68 -22.79 15.95
C TYR A 32 -0.23 -23.23 14.80
N THR A 33 -0.58 -24.51 14.77
CA THR A 33 -1.53 -25.16 13.83
C THR A 33 -3.00 -24.87 14.16
N SER A 34 -3.28 -23.81 14.92
CA SER A 34 -4.65 -23.41 15.27
C SER A 34 -5.34 -22.80 14.04
N SER A 35 -6.62 -23.13 13.81
CA SER A 35 -7.40 -22.63 12.65
C SER A 35 -7.47 -21.10 12.59
N VAL A 36 -7.31 -20.43 13.74
CA VAL A 36 -7.26 -18.96 13.86
C VAL A 36 -6.03 -18.39 13.14
N TYR A 37 -4.90 -19.11 13.16
CA TYR A 37 -3.65 -18.66 12.53
C TYR A 37 -3.56 -19.01 11.04
N GLN A 38 -4.39 -19.91 10.51
CA GLN A 38 -4.38 -20.27 9.09
C GLN A 38 -4.78 -19.10 8.16
N HIS A 39 -5.57 -18.15 8.66
CA HIS A 39 -6.05 -17.01 7.86
C HIS A 39 -5.16 -15.77 7.98
N VAL A 40 -4.15 -15.80 8.86
CA VAL A 40 -3.29 -14.66 9.17
C VAL A 40 -2.48 -14.21 7.95
N GLU A 41 -2.03 -15.14 7.12
CA GLU A 41 -1.37 -14.84 5.85
C GLU A 41 -2.29 -13.99 4.93
N ARG A 42 -3.55 -14.38 4.80
CA ARG A 42 -4.54 -13.67 3.97
C ARG A 42 -4.84 -12.28 4.50
N ILE A 43 -4.87 -12.13 5.83
CA ILE A 43 -5.05 -10.84 6.50
C ILE A 43 -3.84 -9.93 6.25
N TYR A 44 -2.61 -10.43 6.40
CA TYR A 44 -1.40 -9.63 6.15
C TYR A 44 -1.27 -9.19 4.69
N ILE A 45 -1.63 -10.06 3.74
CA ILE A 45 -1.69 -9.70 2.32
C ILE A 45 -2.73 -8.59 2.09
N GLY A 46 -3.93 -8.74 2.66
CA GLY A 46 -4.99 -7.74 2.54
C GLY A 46 -4.61 -6.38 3.15
N VAL A 47 -4.08 -6.38 4.37
CA VAL A 47 -3.64 -5.16 5.08
C VAL A 47 -2.45 -4.52 4.36
N GLY A 48 -1.48 -5.31 3.89
CA GLY A 48 -0.33 -4.82 3.14
C GLY A 48 -0.73 -4.17 1.82
N GLY A 49 -1.62 -4.81 1.05
CA GLY A 49 -2.14 -4.27 -0.21
C GLY A 49 -2.96 -2.99 -0.02
N ALA A 50 -3.89 -2.99 0.95
CA ALA A 50 -4.73 -1.82 1.24
C ALA A 50 -3.90 -0.65 1.80
N GLY A 51 -2.99 -0.93 2.72
CA GLY A 51 -2.07 0.07 3.28
C GLY A 51 -1.16 0.67 2.20
N GLY A 52 -0.57 -0.17 1.34
CA GLY A 52 0.23 0.28 0.21
C GLY A 52 -0.56 1.18 -0.75
N PHE A 53 -1.79 0.81 -1.09
CA PHE A 53 -2.64 1.63 -1.96
C PHE A 53 -2.94 3.02 -1.37
N ILE A 54 -3.35 3.07 -0.09
CA ILE A 54 -3.68 4.33 0.61
C ILE A 54 -2.45 5.24 0.69
N PHE A 55 -1.28 4.67 1.03
CA PHE A 55 -0.03 5.43 1.09
C PHE A 55 0.38 5.96 -0.28
N GLY A 56 0.33 5.13 -1.33
CA GLY A 56 0.67 5.55 -2.69
C GLY A 56 -0.27 6.65 -3.21
N TRP A 57 -1.58 6.47 -2.98
CA TRP A 57 -2.59 7.47 -3.35
C TRP A 57 -2.37 8.81 -2.64
N SER A 58 -2.11 8.76 -1.32
CA SER A 58 -1.93 9.96 -0.51
C SER A 58 -0.64 10.68 -0.85
N GLY A 59 0.47 9.94 -1.05
CA GLY A 59 1.76 10.49 -1.46
C GLY A 59 1.70 11.22 -2.80
N GLU A 60 1.05 10.62 -3.79
CA GLU A 60 0.88 11.23 -5.11
C GLU A 60 -0.06 12.45 -5.06
N GLY A 61 -1.08 12.41 -4.21
CA GLY A 61 -1.99 13.54 -3.97
C GLY A 61 -1.30 14.73 -3.32
N LEU A 62 -0.51 14.50 -2.27
CA LEU A 62 0.32 15.52 -1.62
C LEU A 62 1.31 16.15 -2.60
N ARG A 63 1.94 15.34 -3.46
CA ARG A 63 2.84 15.83 -4.51
C ARG A 63 2.14 16.78 -5.48
N GLN A 64 0.92 16.44 -5.90
CA GLN A 64 0.14 17.29 -6.80
C GLN A 64 -0.35 18.58 -6.13
N LEU A 65 -0.73 18.52 -4.85
CA LEU A 65 -1.10 19.71 -4.07
C LEU A 65 0.08 20.65 -3.90
N LYS A 66 1.26 20.11 -3.55
CA LYS A 66 2.50 20.89 -3.44
C LYS A 66 2.88 21.55 -4.76
N ALA A 67 2.83 20.80 -5.86
CA ALA A 67 3.13 21.34 -7.20
C ALA A 67 2.15 22.42 -7.68
N ARG A 68 0.91 22.43 -7.16
CA ARG A 68 -0.01 23.56 -7.41
C ARG A 68 0.39 24.78 -6.61
N ARG A 69 0.71 24.61 -5.32
CA ARG A 69 1.10 25.70 -4.45
C ARG A 69 2.39 26.40 -4.91
N ASP A 70 3.40 25.62 -5.32
CA ASP A 70 4.65 26.16 -5.86
C ASP A 70 4.44 26.99 -7.15
N ARG A 71 3.35 26.76 -7.91
CA ARG A 71 2.99 27.56 -9.09
C ARG A 71 2.16 28.80 -8.76
N GLU A 72 1.46 28.80 -7.63
CA GLU A 72 0.69 29.96 -7.17
C GLU A 72 1.59 30.99 -6.45
N GLU A 73 2.72 30.52 -5.90
CA GLU A 73 3.71 31.37 -5.21
C GLU A 73 4.84 31.90 -6.13
N SER A 74 4.83 31.60 -7.44
CA SER A 74 5.81 32.13 -8.43
C SER A 74 5.21 33.19 -9.34
#